data_AF-A0A4R1ZAV6-F1
#
_entry.id   AF-A0A4R1ZAV6-F1
#
_cell.length_a   1.000
_cell.length_b   1.000
_cell.length_c   1.000
_cell.angle_alpha   90.00
_cell.angle_beta   90.00
_cell.angle_gamma   90.00
#
_symmetry.space_group_name_H-M   'P 1'
#
loop_
_entity.id
_entity.type
_entity.pdbx_description
1 polymer ?
#
loop_
_entity_poly.entity_id
_entity_poly.type
_entity_poly.pdbx_seq_one_letter_code
_entity_poly.pdbx_strand_id
1 'polypeptide(L)' 'MASVLAVLALGAGAIWMEAPGLVRRRQFRELVLFLVLLLAGTVLYSLLMLQITLPNPFMLVKWMFGWIGPAKSF' A
#
# COMPACT_ATOMS: atom_id res chain seq x y z
N MET A 1 19.52 1.28 4.79
CA MET A 1 18.93 0.19 5.62
C MET A 1 18.07 0.71 6.78
N ALA A 2 18.44 1.80 7.48
CA ALA A 2 17.64 2.38 8.56
C ALA A 2 16.20 2.75 8.17
N SER A 3 15.97 3.14 6.91
CA SER A 3 14.65 3.60 6.43
C SER A 3 13.58 2.51 6.36
N VAL A 4 13.95 1.24 6.09
CA VAL A 4 12.97 0.13 6.05
C VAL A 4 12.57 -0.27 7.47
N LEU A 5 13.55 -0.35 8.38
CA LEU A 5 13.28 -0.60 9.80
C LEU A 5 12.39 0.49 10.40
N ALA A 6 12.61 1.76 10.04
CA ALA A 6 11.75 2.86 10.46
C ALA A 6 10.31 2.69 9.95
N VAL A 7 10.11 2.29 8.69
CA VAL A 7 8.77 2.06 8.15
C VAL A 7 8.08 0.84 8.76
N LEU A 8 8.82 -0.23 9.06
CA LEU A 8 8.29 -1.36 9.81
C LEU A 8 7.90 -0.97 11.24
N ALA A 9 8.71 -0.15 11.92
CA ALA A 9 8.42 0.35 13.25
C ALA A 9 7.18 1.26 13.27
N LEU A 10 7.05 2.16 12.27
CA LEU A 10 5.86 2.98 12.10
C LEU A 10 4.61 2.14 11.79
N GLY A 11 4.74 1.12 10.94
CA GLY A 11 3.66 0.18 10.66
C GLY A 11 3.21 -0.59 11.90
N ALA A 12 4.15 -1.10 12.69
CA ALA A 12 3.86 -1.76 13.96
C ALA A 12 3.19 -0.81 14.98
N GLY A 13 3.64 0.44 15.05
CA GLY A 13 3.03 1.48 15.88
C GLY A 13 1.58 1.79 15.46
N ALA A 14 1.33 1.92 14.16
CA ALA A 14 -0.01 2.13 13.62
C ALA A 14 -0.95 0.96 13.97
N ILE A 15 -0.49 -0.29 13.82
CA ILE A 15 -1.26 -1.48 14.22
C ILE A 15 -1.58 -1.43 15.72
N TRP A 16 -0.59 -1.11 16.55
CA TRP A 16 -0.79 -1.05 18.01
C TRP A 16 -1.84 0.00 18.40
N MET A 17 -1.85 1.16 17.73
CA MET A 17 -2.78 2.24 18.04
C MET A 17 -4.19 1.98 17.49
N GLU A 18 -4.30 1.55 16.24
CA GLU A 18 -5.61 1.47 15.55
C GLU A 18 -6.29 0.10 15.69
N ALA A 19 -5.54 -1.00 15.58
CA ALA A 19 -6.12 -2.35 15.61
C ALA A 19 -6.94 -2.66 16.86
N PRO A 20 -6.52 -2.34 18.11
CA PRO A 20 -7.33 -2.65 19.29
C PRO A 20 -8.64 -1.84 19.31
N GLY A 21 -8.62 -0.60 18.79
CA GLY A 21 -9.82 0.23 18.67
C GLY A 21 -10.85 -0.39 17.73
N LEU A 22 -10.41 -0.88 16.56
CA LEU A 22 -11.27 -1.48 15.55
C LEU A 22 -11.79 -2.87 15.98
N VAL A 23 -10.95 -3.68 16.62
CA VAL A 23 -11.36 -4.98 17.18
C VAL A 23 -12.41 -4.79 18.27
N ARG A 24 -12.23 -3.82 19.16
CA ARG A 24 -13.19 -3.53 20.25
C ARG A 24 -14.55 -3.08 19.73
N ARG A 25 -14.60 -2.42 18.58
CA ARG A 25 -15.83 -2.00 17.90
C ARG A 25 -16.45 -3.09 17.00
N ARG A 26 -15.85 -4.30 16.93
CA ARG A 26 -16.22 -5.39 16.00
C ARG A 26 -16.26 -4.96 14.52
N GLN A 27 -15.52 -3.91 14.15
CA GLN A 27 -15.49 -3.39 12.78
C GLN A 27 -14.48 -4.17 11.93
N PHE A 28 -14.77 -5.46 11.69
CA PHE A 28 -13.87 -6.34 10.94
C PHE A 28 -13.61 -5.87 9.50
N ARG A 29 -14.60 -5.24 8.84
CA ARG A 29 -14.43 -4.69 7.49
C ARG A 29 -13.41 -3.57 7.45
N GLU A 30 -13.47 -2.67 8.42
CA GLU A 30 -12.52 -1.55 8.55
C GLU A 30 -11.14 -2.06 8.94
N LEU A 31 -11.07 -3.10 9.78
CA LEU A 31 -9.80 -3.72 10.17
C LEU A 31 -9.09 -4.33 8.94
N VAL A 32 -9.86 -5.01 8.08
CA VAL A 32 -9.34 -5.57 6.83
C VAL A 32 -8.85 -4.46 5.90
N LEU A 33 -9.64 -3.39 5.70
CA LEU A 33 -9.23 -2.23 4.90
C LEU A 33 -7.95 -1.58 5.43
N PHE A 34 -7.88 -1.35 6.74
CA PHE A 34 -6.70 -0.81 7.42
C PHE A 34 -5.47 -1.68 7.16
N LEU A 35 -5.58 -3.00 7.41
CA LEU A 35 -4.47 -3.92 7.20
C LEU A 35 -4.02 -3.98 5.74
N VAL A 36 -4.96 -4.03 4.79
CA VAL A 36 -4.64 -4.06 3.35
C VAL A 36 -3.91 -2.79 2.94
N LEU A 37 -4.40 -1.62 3.35
CA LEU A 37 -3.77 -0.33 3.03
C LEU A 37 -2.39 -0.19 3.69
N LEU A 38 -2.28 -0.59 4.96
CA LEU A 38 -1.02 -0.55 5.70
C LEU A 38 0.03 -1.47 5.07
N LEU A 39 -0.35 -2.70 4.72
CA LEU A 39 0.52 -3.65 4.03
C LEU A 39 0.91 -3.14 2.64
N ALA A 40 -0.03 -2.61 1.86
CA ALA A 40 0.26 -2.06 0.55
C ALA A 40 1.29 -0.91 0.64
N GLY A 41 1.09 0.05 1.54
CA GLY A 41 2.01 1.18 1.72
C GLY A 41 3.40 0.75 2.21
N THR A 42 3.45 -0.14 3.22
CA THR A 42 4.73 -0.64 3.75
C THR A 42 5.50 -1.47 2.74
N VAL A 43 4.83 -2.33 1.96
CA VAL A 43 5.46 -3.10 0.88
C VAL A 43 5.96 -2.20 -0.24
N LEU A 44 5.13 -1.27 -0.74
CA LEU A 44 5.52 -0.34 -1.82
C LEU A 44 6.75 0.49 -1.42
N TYR A 45 6.76 1.02 -0.20
CA TYR A 45 7.90 1.79 0.29
C TYR A 45 9.14 0.93 0.49
N SER A 46 8.98 -0.29 0.99
CA SER A 46 10.09 -1.23 1.16
C SER A 46 10.72 -1.57 -0.19
N LEU A 47 9.91 -1.85 -1.21
CA LEU A 47 10.36 -2.08 -2.59
C LEU A 47 11.13 -0.87 -3.14
N LEU A 48 10.62 0.34 -2.91
CA LEU A 48 11.27 1.58 -3.33
C LEU A 48 12.64 1.74 -2.68
N MET A 49 12.74 1.46 -1.38
CA MET A 49 13.98 1.53 -0.62
C MET A 49 14.99 0.45 -0.99
N LEU A 50 14.53 -0.71 -1.44
CA LEU A 50 15.36 -1.78 -2.00
C LEU A 50 15.89 -1.45 -3.41
N GLN A 51 15.63 -0.23 -3.91
CA GLN A 51 15.93 0.21 -5.28
C GLN A 51 15.34 -0.72 -6.35
N ILE A 52 14.29 -1.48 -5.98
CA ILE A 52 13.52 -2.25 -6.95
C ILE A 52 12.79 -1.22 -7.81
N THR A 53 12.93 -1.35 -9.12
CA THR A 53 12.27 -0.48 -10.07
C THR A 53 10.77 -0.70 -9.95
N LEU A 54 10.08 0.21 -9.24
CA LEU A 54 8.63 0.18 -9.24
C LEU A 54 8.15 0.48 -10.66
N PRO A 55 7.16 -0.28 -11.17
CA PRO A 55 6.55 0.06 -12.45
C PRO A 55 6.08 1.51 -12.39
N ASN A 56 6.41 2.27 -13.42
CA ASN A 56 6.02 3.67 -13.51
C ASN A 56 4.51 3.77 -13.24
N PRO A 57 4.04 4.64 -12.32
CA PRO A 57 2.62 4.78 -11.99
C PRO A 57 1.77 5.10 -13.23
N PHE A 58 2.34 5.77 -14.23
CA PHE A 58 1.68 6.00 -15.52
C PHE A 58 1.44 4.72 -16.32
N MET A 59 2.20 3.65 -16.11
CA MET A 59 1.89 2.34 -16.69
C MET A 59 0.63 1.73 -16.07
N LEU A 60 0.44 1.87 -14.75
CA LEU A 60 -0.79 1.44 -14.08
C LEU A 60 -2.00 2.20 -14.63
N VAL A 61 -1.87 3.53 -14.76
CA VAL A 61 -2.87 4.38 -15.41
C VAL A 61 -3.12 3.93 -16.85
N LYS A 62 -2.06 3.72 -17.65
CA LYS A 62 -2.17 3.23 -19.03
C LYS A 62 -2.80 1.84 -19.11
N TRP A 63 -2.63 0.97 -18.13
CA TRP A 63 -3.28 -0.34 -18.06
C TRP A 63 -4.77 -0.19 -17.74
N MET A 64 -5.12 0.62 -16.76
CA MET A 64 -6.51 0.93 -16.40
C MET A 64 -7.28 1.53 -17.59
N PHE A 65 -6.67 2.48 -18.29
CA PHE A 65 -7.27 3.11 -19.48
C PHE A 65 -7.10 2.27 -20.76
N GLY A 66 -6.10 1.40 -20.85
CA GLY A 66 -5.90 0.48 -21.97
C GLY A 66 -6.97 -0.61 -22.04
N TRP A 67 -7.58 -0.95 -20.90
CA TRP A 67 -8.75 -1.82 -20.82
C TRP A 67 -10.06 -1.16 -21.30
N ILE A 68 -10.12 0.19 -21.38
CA ILE A 68 -11.31 0.93 -21.81
C ILE A 68 -11.48 0.96 -23.35
N GLY A 69 -10.60 0.29 -24.10
CA GLY A 69 -10.62 0.19 -25.57
C GLY A 69 -9.30 0.69 -26.18
N PRO A 70 -8.99 0.33 -27.44
CA PRO A 70 -7.74 0.72 -28.09
C PRO A 70 -7.70 2.24 -28.29
N ALA A 71 -7.17 2.97 -27.31
CA ALA A 71 -6.79 4.36 -27.51
C ALA A 71 -5.64 4.33 -28.51
N LYS A 72 -5.95 4.75 -29.74
CA LYS A 72 -4.99 4.98 -30.82
C LYS A 72 -3.78 5.71 -30.25
N SER A 73 -2.61 5.19 -30.60
CA SER A 73 -1.30 5.80 -30.42
C SER A 73 -1.35 7.31 -30.70
N PHE A 74 -1.04 8.10 -29.68
CA PHE A 74 -0.50 9.44 -29.81
C PHE A 74 0.89 9.43 -29.19
#